data_AF-A0A7H9ELC3-F1
#
_entry.id   AF-A0A7H9ELC3-F1
#
_cell.length_a   1.000
_cell.length_b   1.000
_cell.length_c   1.000
_cell.angle_alpha   90.00
_cell.angle_beta   90.00
_cell.angle_gamma   90.00
#
_symmetry.space_group_name_H-M   'P 1'
#
loop_
_entity.id
_entity.type
_entity.pdbx_description
1 polymer ?
#
loop_
_entity_poly.entity_id
_entity_poly.type
_entity_poly.pdbx_seq_one_letter_code
_entity_poly.pdbx_strand_id
1 'polypeptide(L)' 'MKLNNELANRIKDDFNSLAPGTKGAFSYPEFNQHEVESLLNELHIKFPTIFSKPDTYYDQAVNVIITHPKNR' A
#
# COMPACT_ATOMS: atom_id res chain seq x y z
N MET A 1 3.62 -18.23 -5.98
CA MET A 1 4.39 -16.99 -6.19
C MET A 1 4.84 -16.50 -4.83
N LYS A 2 6.16 -16.39 -4.58
CA LYS A 2 6.65 -15.57 -3.46
C LYS A 2 6.47 -14.14 -3.91
N LEU A 3 5.36 -13.54 -3.48
CA LEU A 3 5.15 -12.11 -3.57
C LEU A 3 6.47 -11.43 -3.21
N ASN A 4 7.00 -10.56 -4.09
CA ASN A 4 8.36 -10.04 -3.95
C ASN A 4 8.52 -9.44 -2.54
N ASN A 5 9.31 -10.10 -1.68
CA ASN A 5 9.48 -9.73 -0.26
C ASN A 5 9.90 -8.26 -0.12
N GLU A 6 10.57 -7.73 -1.13
CA GLU A 6 10.97 -6.34 -1.23
C GLU A 6 9.78 -5.38 -1.26
N LEU A 7 8.75 -5.65 -2.05
CA LEU A 7 7.54 -4.82 -2.13
C LEU A 7 6.77 -4.82 -0.81
N ALA A 8 6.64 -6.00 -0.18
CA ALA A 8 5.97 -6.13 1.10
C ALA A 8 6.72 -5.37 2.22
N ASN A 9 8.06 -5.42 2.21
CA ASN A 9 8.88 -4.63 3.12
C ASN A 9 8.71 -3.13 2.87
N ARG A 10 8.65 -2.70 1.60
CA ARG A 10 8.51 -1.28 1.28
C ARG A 10 7.17 -0.70 1.73
N ILE A 11 6.07 -1.41 1.51
CA ILE A 11 4.75 -1.03 2.04
C ILE A 11 4.77 -0.95 3.57
N LYS A 12 5.49 -1.86 4.24
CA LYS A 12 5.63 -1.85 5.70
C LYS A 12 6.45 -0.65 6.18
N ASP A 13 7.52 -0.31 5.49
CA ASP A 13 8.35 0.85 5.82
C ASP A 13 7.59 2.15 5.60
N ASP A 14 6.87 2.27 4.48
CA ASP A 14 6.00 3.40 4.16
C ASP A 14 4.88 3.53 5.22
N PHE A 15 4.27 2.41 5.63
CA PHE A 15 3.33 2.41 6.75
C PHE A 15 3.99 2.92 8.05
N ASN A 16 5.15 2.38 8.44
CA ASN A 16 5.84 2.79 9.68
C ASN A 16 6.37 4.23 9.64
N SER A 17 6.57 4.80 8.44
CA SER A 17 6.98 6.19 8.28
C SER A 17 5.85 7.18 8.57
N LEU A 18 4.58 6.75 8.50
CA LEU A 18 3.43 7.60 8.76
C LEU A 18 3.21 7.81 10.26
N ALA A 19 2.93 9.05 10.64
CA ALA A 19 2.53 9.35 12.00
C ALA A 19 1.18 8.68 12.33
N PRO A 20 0.98 8.15 13.54
CA PRO A 20 -0.29 7.54 13.93
C PRO A 20 -1.48 8.49 13.76
N GLY A 21 -2.52 8.03 13.07
CA GLY A 21 -3.72 8.80 12.74
C GLY A 21 -3.63 9.63 11.47
N THR A 22 -2.55 9.51 10.70
CA THR A 22 -2.39 10.21 9.43
C THR A 22 -2.64 9.29 8.24
N LYS A 23 -2.89 9.92 7.09
CA LYS A 23 -3.02 9.24 5.79
C LYS A 23 -1.85 9.66 4.91
N GLY A 24 -1.24 8.72 4.23
CA GLY A 24 -0.22 8.96 3.21
C GLY A 24 -0.60 8.28 1.91
N ALA A 25 -0.14 8.83 0.79
CA ALA A 25 -0.26 8.21 -0.53
C ALA A 25 1.12 7.78 -1.02
N PHE A 26 1.25 6.55 -1.50
CA PHE A 26 2.51 6.00 -2.03
C PHE A 26 2.30 5.41 -3.41
N SER A 27 3.34 5.51 -4.24
CA SER A 27 3.42 4.95 -5.58
C SER A 27 4.65 4.06 -5.70
N TYR A 28 4.51 2.92 -6.36
CA TYR A 28 5.59 1.92 -6.50
C TYR A 28 5.93 1.64 -7.98
N PRO A 29 6.41 2.63 -8.75
CA PRO A 29 6.64 2.51 -10.20
C PRO A 29 7.75 1.52 -10.59
N GLU A 30 8.64 1.18 -9.64
CA GLU A 30 9.75 0.24 -9.84
C GLU A 30 9.34 -1.24 -9.76
N PHE A 31 8.08 -1.51 -9.37
CA PHE A 31 7.53 -2.86 -9.26
C PHE A 31 6.49 -3.13 -10.35
N ASN A 32 6.21 -4.42 -10.59
CA ASN A 32 5.14 -4.81 -11.51
C ASN A 32 3.79 -4.33 -10.96
N GLN A 33 3.10 -3.48 -11.73
CA GLN A 33 1.83 -2.87 -11.31
C GLN A 33 0.73 -3.88 -10.97
N HIS A 34 0.64 -5.00 -11.69
CA HIS A 34 -0.36 -6.03 -11.39
C HIS A 34 -0.07 -6.75 -10.08
N GLU A 35 1.20 -7.02 -9.77
CA GLU A 35 1.60 -7.63 -8.50
C GLU A 35 1.37 -6.65 -7.33
N VAL A 36 1.67 -5.37 -7.55
CA VAL A 36 1.43 -4.29 -6.61
C VAL A 36 -0.07 -4.18 -6.32
N GLU A 37 -0.90 -4.04 -7.34
CA GLU A 37 -2.35 -3.95 -7.19
C GLU A 37 -2.94 -5.19 -6.49
N SER A 38 -2.50 -6.40 -6.84
CA SER A 38 -2.95 -7.63 -6.19
C SER A 38 -2.61 -7.64 -4.70
N LEU A 39 -1.38 -7.27 -4.33
CA LEU A 39 -0.95 -7.20 -2.93
C LEU A 39 -1.75 -6.18 -2.13
N LEU A 40 -1.95 -5.00 -2.70
CA LEU A 40 -2.65 -3.91 -2.05
C LEU A 40 -4.13 -4.23 -1.88
N ASN A 41 -4.75 -4.92 -2.85
CA ASN A 41 -6.08 -5.47 -2.70
C ASN A 41 -6.14 -6.52 -1.58
N GLU A 42 -5.16 -7.43 -1.48
CA GLU A 42 -5.10 -8.38 -0.36
C GLU A 42 -4.98 -7.68 1.01
N LEU A 43 -4.15 -6.63 1.10
CA LEU A 43 -3.98 -5.83 2.31
C LEU A 43 -5.24 -5.04 2.66
N HIS A 44 -5.93 -4.48 1.67
CA HIS A 44 -7.23 -3.84 1.86
C HIS A 44 -8.28 -4.83 2.37
N ILE A 45 -8.35 -6.05 1.83
CA ILE A 45 -9.29 -7.08 2.29
C ILE A 45 -8.99 -7.48 3.75
N LYS A 46 -7.70 -7.68 4.09
CA LYS A 46 -7.30 -8.09 5.45
C LYS A 46 -7.41 -6.95 6.47
N PHE A 47 -7.11 -5.72 6.06
CA PHE A 47 -7.02 -4.55 6.94
C PHE A 47 -7.66 -3.32 6.27
N PRO A 48 -8.98 -3.31 6.04
CA PRO A 48 -9.67 -2.26 5.27
C PRO A 48 -9.67 -0.89 5.96
N THR A 49 -9.40 -0.85 7.27
CA THR A 49 -9.25 0.38 8.06
C THR A 49 -7.86 1.01 7.93
N ILE A 50 -6.88 0.25 7.42
CA ILE A 50 -5.49 0.65 7.27
C ILE A 50 -5.19 0.94 5.80
N PHE A 51 -5.53 0.02 4.90
CA PHE A 51 -5.25 0.18 3.48
C PHE A 51 -6.54 0.55 2.75
N SER A 52 -6.52 1.64 1.98
CA SER A 52 -7.60 1.92 1.04
C SER A 52 -7.57 0.92 -0.11
N LYS A 53 -8.68 0.86 -0.85
CA LYS A 53 -8.64 0.26 -2.18
C LYS A 53 -7.54 0.96 -3.00
N PRO A 54 -6.64 0.22 -3.67
CA PRO A 54 -5.68 0.82 -4.58
C PRO A 54 -6.43 1.53 -5.71
N ASP A 55 -5.92 2.69 -6.10
CA ASP A 55 -6.47 3.47 -7.22
C ASP A 55 -5.40 3.63 -8.30
N THR A 56 -5.79 3.32 -9.53
CA THR A 56 -4.93 3.41 -10.71
C THR A 56 -5.30 4.66 -11.48
N TYR A 57 -4.70 5.79 -11.11
CA TYR A 57 -4.85 7.01 -11.89
C TYR A 57 -3.92 6.97 -13.10
N TYR A 58 -4.46 7.44 -14.24
CA TYR A 58 -3.82 7.56 -15.54
C TYR A 58 -2.30 7.78 -15.46
N ASP A 59 -1.59 6.94 -16.23
CA ASP A 59 -0.13 6.90 -16.44
C ASP A 59 0.69 5.95 -15.54
N GLN A 60 0.29 4.68 -15.50
CA GLN A 60 1.18 3.56 -15.13
C GLN A 60 1.67 3.56 -13.67
N ALA A 61 0.98 4.23 -12.75
CA ALA A 61 1.32 4.20 -11.33
C ALA A 61 0.13 3.74 -10.49
N VAL A 62 0.34 2.72 -9.65
CA VAL A 62 -0.63 2.32 -8.63
C VAL A 62 -0.41 3.22 -7.42
N ASN A 63 -1.43 4.00 -7.05
CA ASN A 63 -1.41 4.85 -5.85
C ASN A 63 -2.19 4.19 -4.72
N VAL A 64 -1.65 4.28 -3.50
CA VAL A 64 -2.27 3.65 -2.32
C VAL A 64 -2.40 4.67 -1.22
N ILE A 65 -3.61 4.84 -0.68
CA ILE A 65 -3.80 5.61 0.54
C ILE A 65 -3.66 4.64 1.73
N ILE A 66 -2.57 4.81 2.48
CA ILE A 66 -2.32 4.10 3.72
C ILE A 66 -2.76 5.00 4.88
N THR A 67 -3.60 4.48 5.76
CA THR A 67 -4.04 5.13 7.00
C THR A 67 -3.36 4.43 8.17
N HIS A 68 -2.44 5.11 8.86
CA HIS A 68 -1.89 4.57 10.09
C HIS A 68 -2.93 4.73 11.20
N PRO A 69 -3.50 3.65 11.77
CA PRO A 69 -4.47 3.80 12.84
C PRO A 69 -3.81 4.52 14.03
N LYS A 70 -4.56 5.40 14.72
CA LYS A 70 -4.12 5.85 16.04
C LYS A 70 -4.10 4.63 16.94
N ASN A 71 -2.94 4.32 17.54
CA ASN A 71 -2.87 3.30 18.58
C ASN A 71 -4.00 3.56 19.58
N ARG A 72 -4.79 2.52 19.83
CA ARG A 72 -5.93 2.53 20.74
C ARG A 72 -5.44 2.33 22.16
#